data_AF-A0A085EZP7-F1
#
_entry.id   AF-A0A085EZP7-F1
#
_cell.length_a   1.000
_cell.length_b   1.000
_cell.length_c   1.000
_cell.angle_alpha   90.00
_cell.angle_beta   90.00
_cell.angle_gamma   90.00
#
_symmetry.space_group_name_H-M   'P 1'
#
loop_
_entity.id
_entity.type
_entity.pdbx_description
1 polymer ?
#
loop_
_entity_poly.entity_id
_entity_poly.type
_entity_poly.pdbx_seq_one_letter_code
_entity_poly.pdbx_strand_id
1 'polypeptide(L)'
;MPFRSIVATPEELARIAAAFEEAWNDIEARIDPLSAPGQRERLAAIVAELWADHPLDLAAAAVRRFNETAAKLPKAPVIQKAPKDS
;
A
#
# COMPACT_ATOMS: atom_id res chain seq x y z
N MET A 1 -4.38 -8.86 -33.02
CA MET A 1 -3.76 -8.49 -31.72
C MET A 1 -4.79 -8.77 -30.65
N PRO A 2 -4.67 -9.80 -29.80
CA PRO A 2 -5.62 -9.93 -28.70
C PRO A 2 -5.22 -8.94 -27.63
N PHE A 3 -6.02 -7.89 -27.45
CA PHE A 3 -6.05 -7.15 -26.21
C PHE A 3 -6.33 -8.20 -25.13
N ARG A 4 -5.33 -8.51 -24.29
CA ARG A 4 -5.58 -9.28 -23.07
C ARG A 4 -6.65 -8.48 -22.34
N SER A 5 -7.83 -9.06 -22.22
CA SER A 5 -8.99 -8.43 -21.62
C SER A 5 -8.57 -7.82 -20.29
N ILE A 6 -8.38 -6.49 -20.23
CA ILE A 6 -8.14 -5.71 -18.99
C ILE A 6 -9.49 -5.58 -18.26
N VAL A 7 -10.31 -6.62 -18.33
CA VAL A 7 -11.62 -6.66 -17.71
C VAL A 7 -11.45 -7.72 -16.64
N ALA A 8 -10.93 -7.29 -15.49
CA ALA A 8 -11.13 -8.04 -14.28
C ALA A 8 -12.64 -8.28 -14.17
N THR A 9 -13.02 -9.54 -14.02
CA THR A 9 -14.42 -9.89 -13.79
C THR A 9 -14.91 -9.17 -12.53
N PRO A 10 -16.20 -8.86 -12.42
CA PRO A 10 -16.76 -8.27 -11.20
C PRO A 10 -16.37 -9.04 -9.93
N GLU A 11 -16.26 -10.37 -10.04
CA GLU A 11 -15.83 -11.28 -8.97
C GLU A 11 -14.35 -11.13 -8.61
N GLU A 12 -13.49 -10.83 -9.60
CA GLU A 12 -12.09 -10.51 -9.37
C GLU A 12 -11.94 -9.14 -8.71
N LEU A 13 -12.68 -8.13 -9.18
CA LEU A 13 -12.72 -6.80 -8.56
C LEU A 13 -13.20 -6.89 -7.10
N ALA A 14 -14.23 -7.69 -6.84
CA ALA A 14 -14.71 -7.93 -5.48
C ALA A 14 -13.65 -8.60 -4.59
N ARG A 15 -12.89 -9.57 -5.13
CA ARG A 15 -11.78 -10.21 -4.39
C ARG A 15 -10.64 -9.24 -4.09
N ILE A 16 -10.28 -8.39 -5.06
CA ILE A 16 -9.27 -7.35 -4.87
C ILE A 16 -9.71 -6.36 -3.78
N ALA A 17 -10.96 -5.89 -3.86
CA ALA A 17 -11.51 -4.96 -2.88
C ALA A 17 -11.57 -5.56 -1.48
N ALA A 18 -12.00 -6.83 -1.36
CA ALA A 18 -12.03 -7.54 -0.08
C ALA A 18 -10.62 -7.67 0.52
N ALA A 19 -9.63 -8.09 -0.28
CA ALA A 19 -8.25 -8.21 0.18
C ALA A 19 -7.65 -6.87 0.58
N PHE A 20 -8.01 -5.79 -0.12
CA PHE A 20 -7.60 -4.44 0.24
C PHE A 20 -8.18 -3.99 1.58
N GLU A 21 -9.48 -4.14 1.79
CA GLU A 21 -10.13 -3.74 3.05
C GLU A 21 -9.64 -4.60 4.23
N GLU A 22 -9.42 -5.90 4.02
CA GLU A 22 -8.79 -6.79 5.01
C GLU A 22 -7.39 -6.31 5.39
N ALA A 23 -6.54 -6.08 4.39
CA ALA A 23 -5.18 -5.56 4.62
C ALA A 23 -5.18 -4.18 5.29
N TRP A 24 -6.16 -3.32 4.97
CA TRP A 24 -6.29 -2.01 5.59
C TRP A 24 -6.67 -2.12 7.06
N ASN A 25 -7.69 -2.93 7.39
CA ASN A 25 -8.14 -3.15 8.77
C ASN A 25 -7.01 -3.67 9.67
N ASP A 26 -6.12 -4.50 9.13
CA ASP A 26 -4.96 -5.04 9.86
C ASP A 26 -3.93 -3.97 10.25
N ILE A 27 -3.80 -2.89 9.45
CA ILE A 27 -2.76 -1.88 9.63
C ILE A 27 -3.29 -0.54 10.13
N GLU A 28 -4.57 -0.21 9.90
CA GLU A 28 -5.16 1.11 10.14
C GLU A 28 -4.93 1.60 11.57
N ALA A 29 -5.07 0.72 12.55
CA ALA A 29 -4.86 1.05 13.97
C ALA A 29 -3.43 1.54 14.30
N ARG A 30 -2.46 1.32 13.39
CA ARG A 30 -1.05 1.70 13.53
C ARG A 30 -0.67 2.90 12.65
N ILE A 31 -1.59 3.39 11.82
CA ILE A 31 -1.35 4.51 10.90
C ILE A 31 -1.79 5.81 11.56
N ASP A 32 -0.96 6.85 11.46
CA ASP A 32 -1.33 8.20 11.86
C ASP A 32 -2.50 8.70 10.99
N PRO A 33 -3.65 9.13 11.57
CA PRO A 33 -4.82 9.57 10.83
C PRO A 33 -4.53 10.66 9.78
N LEU A 34 -3.56 11.55 10.03
CA LEU A 34 -3.18 12.59 9.08
C LEU A 34 -2.47 12.03 7.83
N SER A 35 -1.82 10.87 7.98
CA SER A 35 -1.16 10.16 6.88
C SER A 35 -2.04 9.08 6.23
N ALA A 36 -3.19 8.76 6.84
CA ALA A 36 -4.04 7.64 6.45
C ALA A 36 -4.45 7.66 4.96
N PRO A 37 -4.86 8.80 4.35
CA PRO A 37 -5.18 8.83 2.92
C PRO A 37 -4.01 8.40 2.03
N GLY A 38 -2.81 8.92 2.28
CA GLY A 38 -1.62 8.57 1.50
C GLY A 38 -1.15 7.14 1.73
N GLN A 39 -1.30 6.62 2.96
CA GLN A 39 -1.01 5.20 3.23
C GLN A 39 -2.04 4.27 2.58
N ARG A 40 -3.30 4.71 2.49
CA ARG A 40 -4.37 3.97 1.83
C ARG A 40 -4.14 3.88 0.32
N GLU A 41 -3.75 4.98 -0.33
CA GLU A 41 -3.33 4.99 -1.74
C GLU A 41 -2.13 4.06 -1.98
N ARG A 42 -1.14 4.10 -1.09
CA ARG A 42 0.03 3.25 -1.18
C ARG A 42 -0.32 1.76 -1.05
N LEU A 43 -1.21 1.41 -0.13
CA LEU A 43 -1.69 0.03 0.00
C LEU A 43 -2.44 -0.42 -1.26
N ALA A 44 -3.26 0.45 -1.86
CA ALA A 44 -3.98 0.15 -3.10
C ALA A 44 -3.01 -0.13 -4.26
N ALA A 45 -1.93 0.64 -4.39
CA ALA A 45 -0.89 0.38 -5.37
C ALA A 45 -0.22 -0.99 -5.18
N ILE A 46 0.10 -1.35 -3.93
CA ILE A 46 0.68 -2.66 -3.59
C ILE A 46 -0.27 -3.81 -3.94
N VAL A 47 -1.56 -3.69 -3.61
CA VAL A 47 -2.57 -4.70 -3.94
C VAL A 47 -2.70 -4.86 -5.46
N ALA A 48 -2.73 -3.76 -6.19
CA ALA A 48 -2.80 -3.78 -7.66
C ALA A 48 -1.56 -4.42 -8.30
N GLU A 49 -0.35 -4.16 -7.78
CA GLU A 49 0.88 -4.82 -8.21
C GLU A 49 0.82 -6.34 -7.96
N LEU A 50 0.44 -6.74 -6.75
CA LEU A 50 0.42 -8.15 -6.35
C LEU A 50 -0.68 -8.94 -7.05
N TRP A 51 -1.79 -8.31 -7.40
CA TRP A 51 -2.88 -8.95 -8.13
C TRP A 51 -2.40 -9.58 -9.45
N ALA A 52 -1.44 -8.93 -10.14
CA ALA A 52 -0.91 -9.43 -11.41
C ALA A 52 -0.23 -10.81 -11.29
N ASP A 53 0.26 -11.16 -10.09
CA ASP A 53 0.94 -12.42 -9.81
C ASP A 53 0.01 -13.50 -9.19
N HIS A 54 -1.30 -13.22 -9.09
CA HIS A 54 -2.35 -14.12 -8.58
C HIS A 54 -2.00 -14.87 -7.26
N PRO A 55 -1.60 -14.18 -6.19
CA PRO A 55 -1.30 -14.83 -4.91
C PRO A 55 -2.55 -15.46 -4.30
N LEU A 56 -2.39 -16.64 -3.68
CA LEU A 56 -3.44 -17.33 -2.93
C LEU A 56 -3.94 -16.51 -1.72
N ASP A 57 -3.09 -15.64 -1.17
CA ASP A 57 -3.40 -14.76 -0.04
C ASP A 57 -2.91 -13.33 -0.32
N LEU A 58 -3.74 -12.58 -1.04
CA LEU A 58 -3.42 -11.22 -1.50
C LEU A 58 -3.34 -10.21 -0.34
N ALA A 59 -4.19 -10.37 0.68
CA ALA A 59 -4.22 -9.48 1.84
C ALA A 59 -2.94 -9.59 2.67
N ALA A 60 -2.55 -10.80 3.07
CA ALA A 60 -1.33 -11.00 3.87
C ALA A 60 -0.07 -10.60 3.08
N ALA A 61 -0.05 -10.86 1.77
CA ALA A 61 1.06 -10.42 0.91
C ALA A 61 1.15 -8.90 0.82
N ALA A 62 0.02 -8.20 0.73
CA ALA A 62 -0.03 -6.74 0.69
C ALA A 62 0.45 -6.12 2.00
N VAL A 63 -0.01 -6.63 3.15
CA VAL A 63 0.46 -6.18 4.49
C VAL A 63 1.96 -6.38 4.63
N ARG A 64 2.48 -7.55 4.24
CA ARG A 64 3.92 -7.83 4.29
C ARG A 64 4.71 -6.82 3.46
N ARG A 65 4.33 -6.62 2.19
CA ARG A 65 5.02 -5.70 1.29
C ARG A 65 4.90 -4.24 1.75
N PHE A 66 3.76 -3.86 2.34
CA PHE A 66 3.56 -2.54 2.96
C PHE A 66 4.53 -2.32 4.12
N ASN A 67 4.72 -3.30 4.99
CA ASN A 67 5.66 -3.18 6.12
C ASN A 67 7.12 -3.14 5.65
N GLU A 68 7.49 -3.99 4.68
CA GLU A 68 8.85 -4.03 4.12
C GLU A 68 9.26 -2.72 3.45
N THR A 69 8.33 -2.07 2.74
CA THR A 69 8.62 -0.79 2.07
C THR A 69 8.52 0.40 3.01
N ALA A 70 7.75 0.32 4.10
CA ALA A 70 7.74 1.34 5.15
C ALA A 70 9.08 1.39 5.91
N ALA A 71 9.69 0.23 6.17
CA ALA A 71 11.02 0.13 6.79
C ALA A 71 12.16 0.70 5.93
N LYS A 72 11.95 0.85 4.62
CA LYS A 72 12.95 1.34 3.66
C LYS A 72 12.87 2.84 3.37
N LEU A 73 11.86 3.55 3.89
CA LEU A 73 11.81 5.01 3.73
C LEU A 73 12.90 5.64 4.61
N PRO A 74 13.88 6.37 4.03
CA PRO A 74 14.81 7.13 4.85
C PRO A 74 14.02 8.13 5.68
N LYS A 75 14.23 8.14 7.00
CA LYS A 75 13.71 9.20 7.88
C LYS A 75 14.06 10.54 7.22
N ALA A 76 13.04 11.38 6.99
CA ALA A 76 13.21 12.69 6.39
C ALA A 76 14.40 13.42 7.04
N PRO A 77 15.27 14.08 6.26
CA PRO A 77 16.40 14.79 6.84
C PRO A 77 15.86 15.83 7.81
N VAL A 78 16.20 15.68 9.09
CA VAL A 78 15.97 16.71 10.11
C VAL A 78 16.71 17.94 9.62
N ILE A 79 15.98 18.95 9.16
CA ILE A 79 16.54 20.27 8.88
C ILE A 79 16.99 20.82 10.23
N GLN A 80 18.25 20.57 10.59
CA GLN A 80 18.89 21.24 11.71
C GLN A 80 18.95 22.72 11.34
N LYS A 81 18.17 23.54 12.04
CA LYS A 81 18.27 25.01 11.94
C LYS A 81 19.73 25.38 12.20
N ALA A 82 20.37 26.00 11.21
CA ALA A 82 21.72 26.53 11.35
C ALA A 82 21.77 27.51 12.55
N PRO A 83 22.81 27.45 13.39
CA PRO A 83 22.99 28.44 14.44
C PRO A 83 23.25 29.81 13.80
N LYS A 84 22.47 30.79 14.24
CA LYS A 84 22.67 32.20 13.91
C LYS A 84 23.88 32.68 14.71
N ASP A 85 25.05 32.69 14.09
CA ASP A 85 26.23 33.36 14.64
C ASP A 85 26.30 34.81 14.17
N SER A 86 26.22 35.69 15.18
CA SER A 86 26.75 37.05 15.36
C SER A 86 26.65 38.07 14.23
#